data_AF-A0A958HTL6-F1
#
_entry.id   AF-A0A958HTL6-F1
#
_cell.length_a   1.000
_cell.length_b   1.000
_cell.length_c   1.000
_cell.angle_alpha   90.00
_cell.angle_beta   90.00
_cell.angle_gamma   90.00
#
_symmetry.space_group_name_H-M   'P 1'
#
loop_
_entity.id
_entity.type
_entity.pdbx_description
1 polymer ?
#
loop_
_entity_poly.entity_id
_entity_poly.type
_entity_poly.pdbx_seq_one_letter_code
_entity_poly.pdbx_strand_id
1 'polypeptide(L)'
;MATSSEQIKQLREQTGAGVLDCKRALDETNGSFEKAVEILRNKGLAAAAKKADRDASEGLIGNYVHMGSKVAAIVEVNCESDFVA
;
A
#
# COMPACT_ATOMS: atom_id res chain seq x y z
N MET A 1 -5.40 -27.52 -3.93
CA MET A 1 -4.11 -27.31 -4.62
C MET A 1 -3.29 -26.36 -3.77
N ALA A 2 -2.13 -26.79 -3.28
CA ALA A 2 -1.36 -26.02 -2.30
C ALA A 2 -0.68 -24.83 -2.99
N THR A 3 -1.09 -23.62 -2.65
CA THR A 3 -0.37 -22.38 -2.97
C THR A 3 1.07 -22.48 -2.45
N SER A 4 2.05 -22.33 -3.34
CA SER A 4 3.46 -22.44 -2.97
C SER A 4 3.87 -21.26 -2.08
N SER A 5 4.67 -21.54 -1.05
CA SER A 5 5.25 -20.50 -0.17
C SER A 5 6.03 -19.45 -0.97
N GLU A 6 6.66 -19.86 -2.07
CA GLU A 6 7.40 -18.97 -2.96
C GLU A 6 6.48 -17.99 -3.69
N GLN A 7 5.30 -18.44 -4.15
CA GLN A 7 4.33 -17.56 -4.81
C GLN A 7 3.75 -16.53 -3.84
N ILE A 8 3.49 -16.93 -2.59
CA ILE A 8 3.04 -16.03 -1.53
C ILE A 8 4.12 -14.98 -1.24
N LYS A 9 5.39 -15.40 -1.17
CA LYS A 9 6.53 -14.50 -0.94
C LYS A 9 6.67 -13.49 -2.08
N GLN A 10 6.64 -13.94 -3.33
CA GLN A 10 6.73 -13.09 -4.51
C GLN A 10 5.59 -12.07 -4.57
N LEU A 11 4.35 -12.51 -4.31
CA LEU A 11 3.19 -11.62 -4.32
C LEU A 11 3.27 -10.57 -3.21
N ARG A 12 3.74 -10.96 -2.03
CA ARG A 12 3.97 -10.03 -0.92
C ARG A 12 5.05 -9.01 -1.25
N GLU A 13 6.15 -9.43 -1.85
CA GLU A 13 7.26 -8.54 -2.21
C GLU A 13 6.82 -7.47 -3.22
N GLN A 14 5.98 -7.85 -4.19
CA GLN A 14 5.48 -6.89 -5.17
C GLN A 14 4.39 -5.95 -4.64
N THR A 15 3.50 -6.44 -3.76
CA THR A 15 2.31 -5.69 -3.33
C THR A 15 2.45 -5.04 -1.96
N GLY A 16 3.39 -5.50 -1.13
CA GLY A 16 3.51 -5.11 0.27
C GLY A 16 2.39 -5.65 1.18
N ALA A 17 1.47 -6.46 0.66
CA ALA A 17 0.33 -6.96 1.42
C ALA A 17 0.72 -8.00 2.48
N GLY A 18 -0.17 -8.21 3.46
CA GLY A 18 0.03 -9.22 4.50
C GLY A 18 0.14 -10.64 3.92
N VAL A 19 0.92 -11.51 4.56
CA VAL A 19 1.17 -12.90 4.12
C VAL A 19 -0.14 -13.68 3.93
N LEU A 20 -1.07 -13.52 4.87
CA LEU A 20 -2.36 -14.22 4.82
C LEU A 20 -3.26 -13.69 3.69
N ASP A 21 -3.23 -12.38 3.44
CA ASP A 21 -4.00 -11.79 2.35
C ASP A 21 -3.47 -12.22 0.99
N CYS A 22 -2.14 -12.32 0.84
CA CYS A 22 -1.51 -12.87 -0.37
C CYS A 22 -1.90 -14.33 -0.60
N LYS A 23 -1.90 -15.15 0.46
CA LYS A 23 -2.36 -16.54 0.38
C LYS A 23 -3.82 -16.64 -0.06
N ARG A 24 -4.71 -15.89 0.60
CA ARG A 24 -6.15 -15.87 0.25
C ARG A 24 -6.38 -15.40 -1.18
N ALA A 25 -5.71 -14.34 -1.61
CA ALA A 25 -5.82 -13.84 -2.97
C ALA A 25 -5.39 -14.89 -4.01
N LEU A 26 -4.29 -15.60 -3.76
CA LEU A 26 -3.85 -16.70 -4.63
C LEU A 26 -4.80 -17.89 -4.59
N ASP A 27 -5.38 -18.22 -3.43
CA ASP A 27 -6.38 -19.29 -3.31
C ASP A 27 -7.66 -18.95 -4.07
N GLU A 28 -8.15 -17.70 -3.97
CA GLU A 28 -9.35 -17.19 -4.67
C GLU A 28 -9.15 -17.12 -6.20
N THR A 29 -7.92 -16.91 -6.66
CA THR A 29 -7.59 -16.81 -8.08
C THR A 29 -7.07 -18.10 -8.69
N ASN A 30 -7.13 -19.21 -7.94
CA ASN A 30 -6.57 -20.51 -8.34
C ASN A 30 -5.09 -20.43 -8.76
N GLY A 31 -4.31 -19.61 -8.07
CA GLY A 31 -2.87 -19.42 -8.30
C GLY A 31 -2.54 -18.42 -9.43
N SER A 32 -3.53 -17.72 -10.00
CA SER A 32 -3.28 -16.65 -10.97
C SER A 32 -2.70 -15.42 -10.28
N PHE A 33 -1.46 -15.09 -10.61
CA PHE A 33 -0.71 -14.01 -9.99
C PHE A 33 -1.29 -12.63 -10.32
N GLU A 34 -1.57 -12.35 -11.61
CA GLU A 34 -2.12 -11.07 -12.07
C GLU A 34 -3.47 -10.75 -11.41
N LYS A 35 -4.37 -11.74 -11.36
CA LYS A 35 -5.66 -11.59 -10.68
C LYS A 35 -5.49 -11.40 -9.18
N ALA A 36 -4.50 -12.04 -8.56
CA ALA A 36 -4.25 -11.90 -7.12
C ALA A 36 -3.76 -10.49 -6.80
N VAL A 37 -2.90 -9.90 -7.64
CA VAL A 37 -2.47 -8.50 -7.53
C VAL A 37 -3.67 -7.56 -7.63
N GLU A 38 -4.57 -7.78 -8.58
CA GLU A 38 -5.77 -6.96 -8.75
C GLU A 38 -6.72 -7.03 -7.54
N ILE A 39 -6.96 -8.23 -7.02
CA ILE A 39 -7.76 -8.43 -5.79
C ILE A 39 -7.14 -7.68 -4.62
N LEU A 40 -5.83 -7.82 -4.42
CA LEU A 40 -5.12 -7.15 -3.32
C LEU A 40 -5.19 -5.62 -3.46
N ARG A 41 -5.06 -5.08 -4.68
CA ARG A 41 -5.18 -3.66 -4.95
C ARG A 41 -6.57 -3.13 -4.60
N ASN A 42 -7.62 -3.81 -5.07
CA ASN A 42 -9.00 -3.43 -4.79
C ASN A 42 -9.32 -3.50 -3.29
N LYS A 43 -8.83 -4.54 -2.61
CA LYS A 43 -8.97 -4.69 -1.16
C LYS A 43 -8.22 -3.61 -0.39
N GLY A 44 -7.03 -3.21 -0.85
CA GLY A 44 -6.26 -2.10 -0.29
C GLY A 44 -7.01 -0.78 -0.36
N LEU A 45 -7.62 -0.46 -1.52
CA LEU A 45 -8.46 0.73 -1.68
C LEU A 45 -9.67 0.74 -0.74
N ALA A 46 -10.35 -0.40 -0.61
CA ALA A 46 -11.47 -0.52 0.33
C ALA A 46 -11.05 -0.38 1.80
N ALA A 47 -9.87 -0.89 2.17
CA ALA A 47 -9.31 -0.72 3.50
C ALA A 47 -8.91 0.74 3.78
N ALA A 48 -8.35 1.44 2.80
CA ALA A 48 -8.03 2.87 2.91
C ALA A 48 -9.30 3.70 3.10
N ALA A 49 -10.35 3.44 2.33
CA ALA A 49 -11.63 4.14 2.46
C ALA A 49 -12.23 3.99 3.87
N LYS A 50 -12.13 2.81 4.49
CA LYS A 50 -12.59 2.57 5.87
C LYS A 50 -11.79 3.31 6.95
N LYS A 51 -10.59 3.80 6.62
CA LYS A 51 -9.71 4.53 7.53
C LYS A 51 -9.73 6.03 7.31
N ALA A 52 -10.46 6.52 6.32
CA ALA A 52 -10.45 7.94 5.93
C ALA A 52 -10.91 8.88 7.06
N ASP A 53 -11.78 8.41 7.95
CA ASP A 53 -12.30 9.20 9.08
C ASP A 53 -11.44 9.11 10.35
N ARG A 54 -10.28 8.45 10.29
CA ARG A 54 -9.36 8.37 11.44
C ARG A 54 -8.57 9.66 11.57
N ASP A 55 -8.38 10.11 12.81
CA ASP A 55 -7.50 11.23 13.09
C ASP A 55 -6.05 10.88 12.73
N ALA A 56 -5.43 11.72 11.90
CA ALA A 56 -4.04 11.63 11.48
C ALA A 56 -3.34 12.96 11.80
N SER A 57 -2.86 13.10 13.04
CA SER A 57 -2.26 14.35 13.55
C SER A 57 -0.73 14.39 13.45
N GLU A 58 -0.09 13.27 13.17
CA GLU A 58 1.36 13.19 12.94
C GLU A 58 1.67 13.30 11.43
N GLY A 59 2.93 13.48 11.04
CA GLY A 59 3.32 13.51 9.63
C GLY A 59 4.58 14.31 9.33
N LEU A 60 4.77 14.65 8.06
CA LEU A 60 5.91 15.42 7.58
C LEU A 60 5.51 16.55 6.63
N ILE A 61 6.32 17.61 6.64
CA ILE A 61 6.29 18.67 5.64
C ILE A 61 7.37 18.41 4.59
N GLY A 62 6.94 18.10 3.36
CA GLY A 62 7.81 18.03 2.20
C GLY A 62 7.91 19.40 1.53
N ASN A 63 9.10 19.77 1.04
CA ASN A 63 9.26 20.94 0.18
C ASN A 63 10.03 20.57 -1.08
N TYR A 64 9.72 21.28 -2.16
CA TYR A 64 10.41 21.16 -3.44
C TYR A 64 10.63 22.56 -3.99
N VAL A 65 11.89 22.90 -4.28
CA VAL A 65 12.26 24.13 -4.97
C VAL A 65 12.79 23.76 -6.35
N HIS A 66 12.12 24.24 -7.38
CA HIS A 66 12.55 24.00 -8.75
C HIS A 66 13.86 24.75 -9.03
N MET A 67 14.67 24.18 -9.92
CA MET A 67 15.94 24.79 -10.34
C MET A 67 15.72 26.23 -10.81
N GLY A 68 16.58 27.14 -10.36
CA GLY A 68 16.46 28.57 -10.61
C GLY A 68 15.55 29.33 -9.63
N SER A 69 15.01 28.66 -8.60
CA SER A 69 14.34 29.26 -7.44
C SER A 69 13.13 30.14 -7.76
N LYS A 70 12.47 29.90 -8.91
CA LYS A 70 11.27 30.64 -9.35
C LYS A 70 9.96 29.99 -8.95
N VAL A 71 9.99 28.70 -8.63
CA VAL A 71 8.83 27.90 -8.26
C VAL A 71 9.20 27.05 -7.06
N ALA A 72 8.35 27.08 -6.04
CA ALA A 72 8.46 26.21 -4.88
C ALA A 72 7.08 25.64 -4.54
N ALA A 73 7.06 24.42 -4.02
CA ALA A 73 5.88 23.75 -3.50
C ALA A 73 6.17 23.20 -2.10
N ILE A 74 5.17 23.24 -1.23
CA ILE A 74 5.18 22.64 0.09
C ILE A 74 3.97 21.70 0.17
N VAL A 75 4.16 20.53 0.77
CA VAL A 75 3.12 19.55 1.00
C VAL A 75 3.18 19.07 2.44
N GLU A 76 2.02 18.98 3.08
CA GLU A 76 1.84 18.29 4.35
C GLU A 76 1.28 16.90 4.06
N VAL A 77 1.92 15.87 4.60
CA VAL A 77 1.45 14.48 4.48
C VAL A 77 1.32 13.91 5.89
N ASN A 78 0.08 13.68 6.32
CA ASN A 78 -0.23 13.21 7.67
C ASN A 78 -0.36 11.68 7.78
N CYS A 79 -0.13 11.16 8.98
CA CYS A 79 -0.31 9.77 9.39
C CYS A 79 -0.83 9.66 10.84
N GLU A 80 -1.26 8.47 11.25
CA GLU A 80 -1.84 8.23 12.59
C GLU A 80 -0.77 8.27 13.71
N SER A 81 0.50 7.96 13.41
CA SER A 81 1.59 7.91 14.41
C SER A 81 2.94 8.31 13.82
N ASP A 82 3.84 8.81 14.66
CA ASP A 82 5.21 9.22 14.32
C ASP A 82 6.10 8.07 13.79
N PHE A 83 5.89 6.82 14.22
CA PHE A 83 6.64 5.66 13.70
C PHE A 83 6.46 5.43 12.19
N VAL A 84 5.41 6.00 11.60
CA VAL A 84 5.11 5.90 10.16
C VAL A 84 5.68 7.10 9.40
N ALA A 85 5.85 8.25 10.06
CA ALA A 85 6.23 9.53 9.46
C ALA A 85 7.65 9.50 8.89
#